data_AF-A0A6I6LLD3-F1
#
_entry.id   AF-A0A6I6LLD3-F1
#
_cell.length_a   1.000
_cell.length_b   1.000
_cell.length_c   1.000
_cell.angle_alpha   90.00
_cell.angle_beta   90.00
_cell.angle_gamma   90.00
#
_symmetry.space_group_name_H-M   'P 1'
#
loop_
_entity.id
_entity.type
_entity.pdbx_description
1 polymer ?
#
loop_
_entity_poly.entity_id
_entity_poly.type
_entity_poly.pdbx_seq_one_letter_code
_entity_poly.pdbx_strand_id
1 'polypeptide(L)'
;MQLTRSLPVDATLIATEAAAPSKALYFALLDTPASDSVRANAEQYLNAQLEAAAQLPCDLPPEPAGLGEWLTAHTAKVGGHYQAYLDERRAGAPRRYFSSKAHALHFLQGVAPTKLVDGAWLYGLLQRWDDARFTALIQTYLEELGEGQPAKNHVVLYRKLLASQGCDDWQNLEDDHFVQGAIQLALAEHAEQFLPEVIGFNLGYEQLPLHLLISSYELTELGIDPYYFTLHVTVDNADNGHAKKAIQGLLSAWPQVGDSEEFYRRVINGYRLNDLGASTLSVIAGFDPEQQVLRVLEKKAGVGQFVHSDYCRFDGYTVNQWLAEPERIPEFLETLQRRGWIKRHEDPQHSRFWQMIVGEQAPMFGVFSAHEQQLIHDWIAGDWLAGQAPTRGKPHPSLAQRHGQFSGRRRVTSERPTRPALVQDQAASDFDQEAQLLEQQLAQLPNRDARMRHLLPLLSPARHHSAAGLLATRIFTGLFN
;
A
#
# COMPACT_ATOMS: atom_id res chain seq x y z
N MET A 1 -4.14 74.47 -1.20
CA MET A 1 -4.03 73.36 -0.24
C MET A 1 -5.06 72.30 -0.60
N GLN A 2 -4.68 71.35 -1.45
CA GLN A 2 -5.41 70.12 -1.74
C GLN A 2 -4.34 69.06 -1.98
N LEU A 3 -4.20 68.14 -1.04
CA LEU A 3 -3.26 67.02 -1.11
C LEU A 3 -3.96 65.86 -1.81
N THR A 4 -3.68 65.69 -3.10
CA THR A 4 -3.88 64.43 -3.83
C THR A 4 -2.54 63.70 -3.87
N ARG A 5 -2.44 62.56 -3.20
CA ARG A 5 -1.41 61.53 -3.49
C ARG A 5 -1.98 60.14 -3.21
N SER A 6 -2.57 59.56 -4.26
CA SER A 6 -2.67 58.12 -4.40
C SER A 6 -1.31 57.62 -4.89
N LEU A 7 -0.69 56.69 -4.17
CA LEU A 7 0.45 55.90 -4.66
C LEU A 7 -0.07 54.51 -5.05
N PRO A 8 0.34 53.95 -6.20
CA PRO A 8 0.12 52.55 -6.50
C PRO A 8 1.15 51.71 -5.74
N VAL A 9 0.70 50.69 -5.02
CA VAL A 9 1.56 49.60 -4.58
C VAL A 9 1.19 48.42 -5.47
N ASP A 10 2.05 48.16 -6.45
CA ASP A 10 2.06 46.87 -7.16
C ASP A 10 2.34 45.79 -6.13
N ALA A 11 1.28 45.11 -5.68
CA ALA A 11 1.39 43.86 -4.97
C ALA A 11 1.83 42.81 -6.00
N THR A 12 3.13 42.62 -6.11
CA THR A 12 3.68 41.44 -6.78
C THR A 12 3.21 40.23 -5.98
N LEU A 13 2.23 39.51 -6.50
CA LEU A 13 1.84 38.21 -6.00
C LEU A 13 3.10 37.32 -6.04
N ILE A 14 3.68 37.05 -4.88
CA ILE A 14 4.63 35.95 -4.74
C ILE A 14 3.81 34.71 -5.04
N ALA A 15 4.00 34.14 -6.23
CA ALA A 15 3.52 32.81 -6.53
C ALA A 15 4.23 31.86 -5.55
N THR A 16 3.54 31.48 -4.48
CA THR A 16 3.85 30.24 -3.78
C THR A 16 3.73 29.15 -4.83
N GLU A 17 4.85 28.61 -5.30
CA GLU A 17 4.87 27.38 -6.07
C GLU A 17 4.06 26.36 -5.27
N ALA A 18 2.88 26.00 -5.79
CA ALA A 18 2.08 24.94 -5.20
C ALA A 18 2.96 23.69 -5.15
N ALA A 19 3.05 23.05 -3.98
CA ALA A 19 3.77 21.79 -3.83
C ALA A 19 3.34 20.82 -4.95
N ALA A 20 4.31 20.09 -5.52
CA ALA A 20 4.05 19.15 -6.61
C ALA A 20 2.93 18.16 -6.20
N PRO A 21 2.03 17.77 -7.12
CA PRO A 21 1.02 16.75 -6.85
C PRO A 21 1.65 15.46 -6.31
N SER A 22 1.04 14.87 -5.28
CA SER A 22 1.58 13.71 -4.56
C SER A 22 1.87 12.54 -5.48
N LYS A 23 0.99 12.30 -6.46
CA LYS A 23 1.13 11.26 -7.48
C LYS A 23 2.35 11.47 -8.36
N ALA A 24 2.58 12.69 -8.81
CA ALA A 24 3.74 13.01 -9.66
C ALA A 24 5.05 12.83 -8.88
N LEU A 25 5.09 13.31 -7.63
CA LEU A 25 6.25 13.15 -6.76
C LEU A 25 6.52 11.68 -6.42
N TYR A 26 5.48 10.90 -6.12
CA TYR A 26 5.58 9.46 -5.85
C TYR A 26 6.31 8.72 -6.96
N PHE A 27 5.90 8.90 -8.22
CA PHE A 27 6.56 8.25 -9.35
C PHE A 27 7.97 8.82 -9.60
N ALA A 28 8.17 10.13 -9.48
CA ALA A 28 9.48 10.75 -9.66
C ALA A 28 10.53 10.23 -8.66
N LEU A 29 10.15 9.99 -7.41
CA LEU A 29 11.01 9.42 -6.36
C LEU A 29 11.33 7.93 -6.59
N LEU A 30 10.45 7.18 -7.25
CA LEU A 30 10.74 5.79 -7.61
C LEU A 30 11.63 5.67 -8.86
N ASP A 31 11.40 6.53 -9.86
CA ASP A 31 12.06 6.45 -11.16
C ASP A 31 13.43 7.16 -11.17
N THR A 32 13.52 8.35 -10.58
CA THR A 32 14.69 9.23 -10.66
C THR A 32 15.06 9.89 -9.32
N PRO A 33 15.24 9.12 -8.22
CA PRO A 33 15.49 9.69 -6.89
C PRO A 33 16.75 10.57 -6.81
N ALA A 34 17.77 10.30 -7.63
CA ALA A 34 19.02 11.05 -7.63
C ALA A 34 18.95 12.44 -8.31
N SER A 35 17.81 12.83 -8.88
CA SER A 35 17.65 14.14 -9.52
C SER A 35 17.54 15.25 -8.48
N ASP A 36 18.43 16.26 -8.54
CA ASP A 36 18.41 17.39 -7.60
C ASP A 36 17.06 18.12 -7.56
N SER A 37 16.35 18.20 -8.70
CA SER A 37 15.01 18.79 -8.75
C SER A 37 13.96 17.97 -8.00
N VAL A 38 14.02 16.63 -8.11
CA VAL A 38 13.11 15.72 -7.41
C VAL A 38 13.36 15.79 -5.91
N ARG A 39 14.64 15.84 -5.51
CA ARG A 39 15.04 16.00 -4.10
C ARG A 39 14.53 17.33 -3.53
N ALA A 40 14.74 18.44 -4.22
CA ALA A 40 14.22 19.74 -3.77
C ALA A 40 12.68 19.74 -3.66
N ASN A 41 11.97 19.16 -4.63
CA ASN A 41 10.52 19.03 -4.59
C ASN A 41 10.05 18.16 -3.41
N ALA A 42 10.76 17.08 -3.09
CA ALA A 42 10.45 16.21 -1.96
C ALA A 42 10.60 16.94 -0.61
N GLU A 43 11.63 17.78 -0.47
CA GLU A 43 11.83 18.61 0.74
C GLU A 43 10.70 19.63 0.90
N GLN A 44 10.38 20.38 -0.17
CA GLN A 44 9.29 21.36 -0.16
C GLN A 44 7.95 20.69 0.15
N TYR A 45 7.69 19.53 -0.46
CA TYR A 45 6.50 18.73 -0.20
C TYR A 45 6.42 18.30 1.27
N LEU A 46 7.49 17.74 1.84
CA LEU A 46 7.51 17.36 3.26
C LEU A 46 7.24 18.53 4.19
N ASN A 47 7.85 19.69 3.96
CA ASN A 47 7.60 20.88 4.78
C ASN A 47 6.11 21.28 4.72
N ALA A 48 5.50 21.29 3.54
CA ALA A 48 4.07 21.57 3.38
C ALA A 48 3.18 20.53 4.10
N GLN A 49 3.52 19.24 4.03
CA GLN A 49 2.79 18.19 4.75
C GLN A 49 2.98 18.32 6.27
N LEU A 50 4.17 18.70 6.75
CA LEU A 50 4.44 18.94 8.17
C LEU A 50 3.69 20.16 8.70
N GLU A 51 3.51 21.21 7.90
CA GLU A 51 2.67 22.36 8.25
C GLU A 51 1.19 21.97 8.36
N ALA A 52 0.70 21.17 7.42
CA ALA A 52 -0.66 20.63 7.46
C ALA A 52 -0.87 19.70 8.67
N ALA A 53 0.07 18.77 8.89
CA ALA A 53 0.05 17.83 10.00
C ALA A 53 0.03 18.55 11.36
N ALA A 54 0.74 19.66 11.52
CA ALA A 54 0.81 20.39 12.78
C ALA A 54 -0.56 20.83 13.34
N GLN A 55 -1.59 20.94 12.48
CA GLN A 55 -2.96 21.30 12.85
C GLN A 55 -3.82 20.11 13.30
N LEU A 56 -3.34 18.88 13.14
CA LEU A 56 -4.07 17.66 13.48
C LEU A 56 -4.02 17.38 14.99
N PRO A 57 -5.05 16.71 15.54
CA PRO A 57 -4.99 16.22 16.91
C PRO A 57 -3.78 15.27 17.09
N CYS A 58 -3.30 15.15 18.32
CA CYS A 58 -2.27 14.17 18.66
C CYS A 58 -2.62 13.56 20.00
N ASP A 59 -2.55 12.24 20.08
CA ASP A 59 -2.80 11.48 21.31
C ASP A 59 -1.51 11.00 21.99
N LEU A 60 -0.34 11.37 21.46
CA LEU A 60 0.94 11.10 22.11
C LEU A 60 1.01 11.83 23.45
N PRO A 61 1.63 11.21 24.47
CA PRO A 61 1.86 11.86 25.75
C PRO A 61 2.75 13.10 25.59
N PRO A 62 2.65 14.09 26.50
CA PRO A 62 3.51 15.28 26.46
C PRO A 62 4.98 14.96 26.78
N GLU A 63 5.24 13.82 27.45
CA GLU A 63 6.58 13.36 27.80
C GLU A 63 6.81 11.92 27.34
N PRO A 64 8.03 11.56 26.88
CA PRO A 64 8.35 10.21 26.40
C PRO A 64 8.14 9.10 27.43
N ALA A 65 8.24 9.43 28.72
CA ALA A 65 8.01 8.48 29.80
C ALA A 65 6.59 7.86 29.74
N GLY A 66 5.61 8.57 29.18
CA GLY A 66 4.24 8.09 29.00
C GLY A 66 4.03 7.14 27.83
N LEU A 67 5.02 6.97 26.93
CA LEU A 67 4.83 6.19 25.69
C LEU A 67 4.51 4.71 25.94
N GLY A 68 5.03 4.14 27.03
CA GLY A 68 4.71 2.76 27.41
C GLY A 68 3.25 2.56 27.83
N GLU A 69 2.69 3.50 28.58
CA GLU A 69 1.29 3.49 28.98
C GLU A 69 0.37 3.77 27.79
N TRP A 70 0.75 4.72 26.93
CA TRP A 70 0.04 5.02 25.69
C TRP A 70 -0.08 3.78 24.78
N LEU A 71 1.02 3.06 24.54
CA LEU A 71 1.02 1.83 23.74
C LEU A 71 0.13 0.74 24.35
N THR A 72 0.17 0.58 25.67
CA THR A 72 -0.63 -0.41 26.39
C THR A 72 -2.13 -0.06 26.29
N ALA A 73 -2.48 1.21 26.47
CA ALA A 73 -3.85 1.71 26.37
C ALA A 73 -4.41 1.56 24.95
N HIS A 74 -3.61 1.89 23.92
CA HIS A 74 -3.97 1.68 22.52
C HIS A 74 -4.25 0.21 22.22
N THR A 75 -3.35 -0.69 22.65
CA THR A 75 -3.51 -2.13 22.47
C THR A 75 -4.79 -2.66 23.12
N ALA A 76 -5.07 -2.25 24.36
CA ALA A 76 -6.29 -2.64 25.07
C ALA A 76 -7.56 -2.13 24.36
N LYS A 77 -7.54 -0.88 23.86
CA LYS A 77 -8.64 -0.27 23.11
C LYS A 77 -8.91 -1.01 21.80
N VAL A 78 -7.88 -1.27 20.99
CA VAL A 78 -8.00 -2.01 19.73
C VAL A 78 -8.51 -3.44 19.98
N GLY A 79 -7.95 -4.13 20.98
CA GLY A 79 -8.40 -5.47 21.37
C GLY A 79 -9.87 -5.49 21.80
N GLY A 80 -10.30 -4.53 22.61
CA GLY A 80 -11.70 -4.40 23.05
C GLY A 80 -12.65 -4.15 21.87
N HIS A 81 -12.31 -3.24 20.95
CA HIS A 81 -13.11 -2.98 19.76
C HIS A 81 -13.18 -4.18 18.81
N TYR A 82 -12.09 -4.94 18.67
CA TYR A 82 -12.08 -6.15 17.86
C TYR A 82 -12.92 -7.26 18.49
N GLN A 83 -12.88 -7.42 19.82
CA GLN A 83 -13.74 -8.37 20.53
C GLN A 83 -15.22 -8.03 20.32
N ALA A 84 -15.60 -6.76 20.46
CA ALA A 84 -16.95 -6.29 20.18
C ALA A 84 -17.38 -6.58 18.72
N TYR A 85 -16.50 -6.33 17.75
CA TYR A 85 -16.73 -6.72 16.36
C TYR A 85 -17.02 -8.22 16.22
N LEU A 86 -16.20 -9.08 16.83
CA LEU A 86 -16.42 -10.53 16.77
C LEU A 86 -17.75 -10.96 17.41
N ASP A 87 -18.16 -10.29 18.50
CA ASP A 87 -19.46 -10.54 19.15
C ASP A 87 -20.64 -10.17 18.24
N GLU A 88 -20.60 -9.00 17.60
CA GLU A 88 -21.60 -8.60 16.59
C GLU A 88 -21.67 -9.62 15.44
N ARG A 89 -20.52 -10.05 14.94
CA ARG A 89 -20.42 -11.06 13.87
C ARG A 89 -21.01 -12.40 14.29
N ARG A 90 -20.76 -12.85 15.52
CA ARG A 90 -21.38 -14.07 16.08
C ARG A 90 -22.88 -13.95 16.25
N ALA A 91 -23.38 -12.74 16.53
CA ALA A 91 -24.81 -12.43 16.59
C ALA A 91 -25.49 -12.30 15.22
N GLY A 92 -24.74 -12.45 14.11
CA GLY A 92 -25.28 -12.43 12.75
C GLY A 92 -25.23 -11.05 12.07
N ALA A 93 -24.48 -10.08 12.61
CA ALA A 93 -24.28 -8.80 11.95
C ALA A 93 -23.55 -8.97 10.59
N PRO A 94 -23.86 -8.13 9.58
CA PRO A 94 -23.18 -8.14 8.29
C PRO A 94 -21.73 -7.67 8.40
N ARG A 95 -20.99 -7.70 7.30
CA ARG A 95 -19.57 -7.26 7.27
C ARG A 95 -19.54 -5.76 7.57
N ARG A 96 -18.57 -5.33 8.35
CA ARG A 96 -18.45 -3.92 8.76
C ARG A 96 -17.79 -3.09 7.67
N TYR A 97 -16.79 -3.62 6.97
CA TYR A 97 -16.08 -2.87 5.94
C TYR A 97 -16.52 -3.22 4.54
N PHE A 98 -16.54 -4.51 4.20
CA PHE A 98 -16.75 -4.90 2.81
C PHE A 98 -18.16 -5.44 2.58
N SER A 99 -18.99 -4.68 1.88
CA SER A 99 -20.33 -5.15 1.48
C SER A 99 -20.24 -6.32 0.48
N SER A 100 -19.29 -6.28 -0.45
CA SER A 100 -19.10 -7.29 -1.50
C SER A 100 -17.61 -7.56 -1.79
N LYS A 101 -17.32 -8.49 -2.72
CA LYS A 101 -15.93 -8.75 -3.13
C LYS A 101 -15.39 -7.55 -3.92
N ALA A 102 -16.20 -6.96 -4.79
CA ALA A 102 -15.84 -5.74 -5.52
C ALA A 102 -15.45 -4.58 -4.58
N HIS A 103 -16.15 -4.42 -3.46
CA HIS A 103 -15.79 -3.42 -2.45
C HIS A 103 -14.40 -3.70 -1.87
N ALA A 104 -14.12 -4.94 -1.48
CA ALA A 104 -12.79 -5.30 -0.99
C ALA A 104 -11.69 -5.06 -2.04
N LEU A 105 -11.95 -5.38 -3.31
CA LEU A 105 -10.99 -5.13 -4.40
C LEU A 105 -10.76 -3.63 -4.64
N HIS A 106 -11.80 -2.81 -4.58
CA HIS A 106 -11.69 -1.35 -4.61
C HIS A 106 -10.77 -0.84 -3.49
N PHE A 107 -10.96 -1.34 -2.27
CA PHE A 107 -10.09 -1.01 -1.15
C PHE A 107 -8.62 -1.41 -1.43
N LEU A 108 -8.36 -2.65 -1.86
CA LEU A 108 -7.00 -3.12 -2.14
C LEU A 108 -6.31 -2.27 -3.22
N GLN A 109 -7.03 -1.89 -4.27
CA GLN A 109 -6.50 -0.99 -5.29
C GLN A 109 -6.24 0.41 -4.69
N GLY A 110 -7.22 0.96 -3.96
CA GLY A 110 -7.17 2.32 -3.42
C GLY A 110 -6.04 2.57 -2.42
N VAL A 111 -5.59 1.57 -1.67
CA VAL A 111 -4.43 1.72 -0.75
C VAL A 111 -3.11 1.24 -1.35
N ALA A 112 -3.10 0.81 -2.62
CA ALA A 112 -1.89 0.30 -3.26
C ALA A 112 -0.71 1.28 -3.27
N PRO A 113 -0.86 2.60 -3.55
CA PRO A 113 0.28 3.51 -3.52
C PRO A 113 0.98 3.54 -2.17
N THR A 114 0.24 3.39 -1.06
CA THR A 114 0.82 3.34 0.29
C THR A 114 1.51 1.99 0.53
N LYS A 115 0.86 0.87 0.18
CA LYS A 115 1.36 -0.47 0.51
C LYS A 115 2.46 -0.98 -0.42
N LEU A 116 2.64 -0.36 -1.58
CA LEU A 116 3.73 -0.69 -2.52
C LEU A 116 5.07 -0.02 -2.17
N VAL A 117 5.09 0.87 -1.18
CA VAL A 117 6.32 1.49 -0.65
C VAL A 117 6.46 1.28 0.86
N ASP A 118 5.80 0.25 1.38
CA ASP A 118 5.80 -0.07 2.81
C ASP A 118 7.21 -0.17 3.39
N GLY A 119 7.44 0.47 4.53
CA GLY A 119 8.75 0.62 5.17
C GLY A 119 9.64 1.74 4.61
N ALA A 120 9.32 2.36 3.47
CA ALA A 120 10.24 3.24 2.74
C ALA A 120 10.82 4.38 3.59
N TRP A 121 10.05 4.94 4.53
CA TRP A 121 10.49 6.06 5.38
C TRP A 121 11.77 5.76 6.19
N LEU A 122 12.08 4.48 6.42
CA LEU A 122 13.27 4.05 7.15
C LEU A 122 14.50 3.83 6.24
N TYR A 123 14.33 3.79 4.92
CA TYR A 123 15.41 3.48 3.99
C TYR A 123 16.63 4.41 4.17
N GLY A 124 16.40 5.72 4.36
CA GLY A 124 17.47 6.69 4.56
C GLY A 124 18.31 6.43 5.82
N LEU A 125 17.78 5.71 6.82
CA LEU A 125 18.53 5.34 8.03
C LEU A 125 19.59 4.27 7.76
N LEU A 126 19.51 3.53 6.65
CA LEU A 126 20.51 2.52 6.32
C LEU A 126 21.93 3.11 6.16
N GLN A 127 22.05 4.40 5.87
CA GLN A 127 23.36 5.09 5.86
C GLN A 127 24.01 5.18 7.24
N ARG A 128 23.25 4.94 8.31
CA ARG A 128 23.66 4.98 9.72
C ARG A 128 23.72 3.59 10.36
N TRP A 129 24.00 2.57 9.55
CA TRP A 129 24.04 1.16 10.01
C TRP A 129 25.05 0.90 11.14
N ASP A 130 26.06 1.75 11.31
CA ASP A 130 27.10 1.66 12.35
C ASP A 130 26.76 2.46 13.62
N ASP A 131 25.65 3.18 13.64
CA ASP A 131 25.20 3.96 14.78
C ASP A 131 24.12 3.20 15.57
N ALA A 132 24.49 2.80 16.79
CA ALA A 132 23.64 1.98 17.67
C ALA A 132 22.28 2.61 18.00
N ARG A 133 22.15 3.94 17.86
CA ARG A 133 20.88 4.64 18.10
C ARG A 133 19.79 4.24 17.11
N PHE A 134 20.18 3.88 15.88
CA PHE A 134 19.24 3.54 14.80
C PHE A 134 19.05 2.04 14.63
N THR A 135 19.67 1.21 15.46
CA THR A 135 19.63 -0.25 15.29
C THR A 135 18.21 -0.81 15.26
N ALA A 136 17.34 -0.39 16.18
CA ALA A 136 15.96 -0.86 16.24
C ALA A 136 15.15 -0.47 14.98
N LEU A 137 15.36 0.75 14.47
CA LEU A 137 14.67 1.28 13.30
C LEU A 137 15.14 0.60 12.01
N ILE A 138 16.46 0.40 11.85
CA ILE A 138 17.01 -0.35 10.72
C ILE A 138 16.53 -1.80 10.75
N GLN A 139 16.49 -2.43 11.93
CA GLN A 139 15.97 -3.78 12.08
C GLN A 139 14.49 -3.89 11.68
N THR A 140 13.65 -2.90 12.03
CA THR A 140 12.27 -2.81 11.54
C THR A 140 12.25 -2.78 10.02
N TYR A 141 13.02 -1.89 9.36
CA TYR A 141 13.08 -1.86 7.90
C TYR A 141 13.48 -3.21 7.29
N LEU A 142 14.52 -3.87 7.81
CA LEU A 142 14.94 -5.17 7.30
C LEU A 142 13.86 -6.25 7.46
N GLU A 143 13.04 -6.18 8.52
CA GLU A 143 11.89 -7.06 8.73
C GLU A 143 10.75 -6.78 7.74
N GLU A 144 10.44 -5.52 7.44
CA GLU A 144 9.51 -5.10 6.37
C GLU A 144 9.95 -5.64 5.00
N LEU A 145 11.26 -5.63 4.76
CA LEU A 145 11.89 -6.20 3.56
C LEU A 145 11.91 -7.73 3.57
N GLY A 146 11.36 -8.36 4.61
CA GLY A 146 11.29 -9.80 4.81
C GLY A 146 12.63 -10.45 5.07
N GLU A 147 13.65 -9.69 5.47
CA GLU A 147 15.05 -10.13 5.60
C GLU A 147 15.58 -10.77 4.29
N GLY A 148 15.05 -10.32 3.15
CA GLY A 148 15.36 -10.88 1.83
C GLY A 148 14.60 -12.18 1.50
N GLN A 149 13.58 -12.55 2.26
CA GLN A 149 12.69 -13.67 1.96
C GLN A 149 11.43 -13.18 1.23
N PRO A 150 11.18 -13.61 -0.03
CA PRO A 150 10.03 -13.14 -0.80
C PRO A 150 8.68 -13.40 -0.11
N ALA A 151 8.58 -14.48 0.67
CA ALA A 151 7.36 -14.85 1.39
C ALA A 151 7.09 -14.00 2.64
N LYS A 152 8.01 -13.09 2.98
CA LYS A 152 7.91 -12.17 4.10
C LYS A 152 8.06 -10.70 3.67
N ASN A 153 8.55 -10.42 2.47
CA ASN A 153 8.73 -9.04 2.00
C ASN A 153 7.37 -8.39 1.71
N HIS A 154 7.09 -7.27 2.37
CA HIS A 154 5.75 -6.65 2.40
C HIS A 154 5.29 -6.24 0.99
N VAL A 155 6.17 -5.58 0.23
CA VAL A 155 5.89 -5.14 -1.14
C VAL A 155 5.73 -6.32 -2.10
N VAL A 156 6.55 -7.37 -2.00
CA VAL A 156 6.38 -8.60 -2.81
C VAL A 156 5.01 -9.25 -2.53
N LEU A 157 4.64 -9.36 -1.26
CA LEU A 157 3.35 -9.92 -0.85
C LEU A 157 2.17 -9.09 -1.39
N TYR A 158 2.24 -7.76 -1.29
CA TYR A 158 1.18 -6.87 -1.77
C TYR A 158 1.04 -6.90 -3.30
N ARG A 159 2.17 -6.84 -4.04
CA ARG A 159 2.17 -6.99 -5.50
C ARG A 159 1.53 -8.30 -5.95
N LYS A 160 1.86 -9.39 -5.26
CA LYS A 160 1.26 -10.71 -5.54
C LYS A 160 -0.24 -10.72 -5.26
N LEU A 161 -0.68 -10.06 -4.18
CA LEU A 161 -2.10 -9.92 -3.86
C LEU A 161 -2.85 -9.20 -4.99
N LEU A 162 -2.39 -8.01 -5.39
CA LEU A 162 -3.01 -7.23 -6.47
C LEU A 162 -3.08 -8.02 -7.78
N ALA A 163 -1.97 -8.61 -8.21
CA ALA A 163 -1.91 -9.40 -9.45
C ALA A 163 -2.85 -10.61 -9.41
N SER A 164 -2.96 -11.30 -8.25
CA SER A 164 -3.86 -12.44 -8.10
C SER A 164 -5.35 -12.08 -8.20
N GLN A 165 -5.70 -10.81 -7.95
CA GLN A 165 -7.06 -10.31 -8.03
C GLN A 165 -7.32 -9.47 -9.29
N GLY A 166 -6.30 -9.24 -10.14
CA GLY A 166 -6.40 -8.38 -11.32
C GLY A 166 -6.54 -6.89 -10.99
N CYS A 167 -6.03 -6.45 -9.83
CA CYS A 167 -6.08 -5.07 -9.35
C CYS A 167 -4.83 -4.26 -9.74
N ASP A 168 -4.36 -4.42 -10.98
CA ASP A 168 -3.07 -3.85 -11.41
C ASP A 168 -3.14 -2.37 -11.81
N ASP A 169 -4.34 -1.81 -11.97
CA ASP A 169 -4.61 -0.46 -12.52
C ASP A 169 -4.62 0.66 -11.47
N TRP A 170 -3.93 0.49 -10.35
CA TRP A 170 -3.91 1.45 -9.25
C TRP A 170 -3.19 2.77 -9.60
N GLN A 171 -2.36 2.79 -10.65
CA GLN A 171 -1.64 4.00 -11.09
C GLN A 171 -2.59 5.09 -11.61
N ASN A 172 -3.84 4.74 -11.94
CA ASN A 172 -4.85 5.67 -12.43
C ASN A 172 -5.67 6.33 -11.32
N LEU A 173 -5.39 6.02 -10.04
CA LEU A 173 -6.06 6.66 -8.91
C LEU A 173 -5.81 8.17 -8.85
N GLU A 174 -6.69 8.87 -8.14
CA GLU A 174 -6.61 10.30 -7.84
C GLU A 174 -5.45 10.61 -6.87
N ASP A 175 -5.00 11.88 -6.85
CA ASP A 175 -3.81 12.31 -6.12
C ASP A 175 -3.84 11.98 -4.61
N ASP A 176 -5.01 12.05 -3.98
CA ASP A 176 -5.20 11.82 -2.55
C ASP A 176 -4.78 10.41 -2.09
N HIS A 177 -4.86 9.41 -2.99
CA HIS A 177 -4.41 8.05 -2.73
C HIS A 177 -2.88 7.92 -2.66
N PHE A 178 -2.14 8.89 -3.22
CA PHE A 178 -0.68 8.88 -3.30
C PHE A 178 -0.02 9.66 -2.16
N VAL A 179 -0.77 10.48 -1.40
CA VAL A 179 -0.23 11.34 -0.34
C VAL A 179 0.64 10.55 0.65
N GLN A 180 0.10 9.47 1.22
CA GLN A 180 0.85 8.65 2.19
C GLN A 180 2.10 8.01 1.57
N GLY A 181 2.00 7.45 0.37
CA GLY A 181 3.16 6.88 -0.32
C GLY A 181 4.23 7.93 -0.64
N ALA A 182 3.81 9.13 -1.05
CA ALA A 182 4.71 10.24 -1.34
C ALA A 182 5.43 10.75 -0.08
N ILE A 183 4.72 10.85 1.06
CA ILE A 183 5.33 11.16 2.37
C ILE A 183 6.39 10.13 2.72
N GLN A 184 6.10 8.83 2.62
CA GLN A 184 7.05 7.77 2.95
C GLN A 184 8.33 7.85 2.10
N LEU A 185 8.18 8.04 0.78
CA LEU A 185 9.31 8.18 -0.13
C LEU A 185 10.11 9.46 0.11
N ALA A 186 9.44 10.58 0.40
CA ALA A 186 10.12 11.84 0.65
C ALA A 186 10.88 11.80 1.99
N LEU A 187 10.31 11.16 3.03
CA LEU A 187 11.00 10.87 4.29
C LEU A 187 12.24 10.00 4.06
N ALA A 188 12.14 9.00 3.17
CA ALA A 188 13.27 8.16 2.80
C ALA A 188 14.43 8.96 2.20
N GLU A 189 14.11 9.89 1.30
CA GLU A 189 15.09 10.73 0.59
C GLU A 189 15.76 11.75 1.53
N HIS A 190 15.01 12.33 2.47
CA HIS A 190 15.51 13.39 3.36
C HIS A 190 15.67 12.96 4.82
N ALA A 191 15.87 11.66 5.06
CA ALA A 191 15.92 11.12 6.42
C ALA A 191 16.94 11.82 7.31
N GLU A 192 18.10 12.22 6.77
CA GLU A 192 19.16 12.92 7.54
C GLU A 192 18.69 14.28 8.08
N GLN A 193 17.94 15.04 7.30
CA GLN A 193 17.41 16.35 7.69
C GLN A 193 16.18 16.22 8.60
N PHE A 194 15.33 15.21 8.35
CA PHE A 194 14.05 14.98 9.01
C PHE A 194 14.07 13.78 9.99
N LEU A 195 15.23 13.48 10.60
CA LEU A 195 15.40 12.33 11.49
C LEU A 195 14.32 12.22 12.58
N PRO A 196 14.00 13.29 13.35
CA PRO A 196 12.94 13.20 14.36
C PRO A 196 11.56 12.94 13.74
N GLU A 197 11.25 13.52 12.58
CA GLU A 197 9.98 13.28 11.88
C GLU A 197 9.89 11.84 11.35
N VAL A 198 10.98 11.27 10.84
CA VAL A 198 11.05 9.84 10.45
C VAL A 198 10.75 8.94 11.65
N ILE A 199 11.32 9.24 12.82
CA ILE A 199 11.08 8.50 14.07
C ILE A 199 9.62 8.65 14.51
N GLY A 200 9.05 9.85 14.40
CA GLY A 200 7.65 10.12 14.67
C GLY A 200 6.71 9.35 13.74
N PHE A 201 6.97 9.41 12.44
CA PHE A 201 6.20 8.69 11.43
C PHE A 201 6.20 7.19 11.73
N ASN A 202 7.38 6.62 11.98
CA ASN A 202 7.55 5.23 12.40
C ASN A 202 6.75 4.90 13.67
N LEU A 203 6.77 5.78 14.68
CA LEU A 203 6.02 5.56 15.91
C LEU A 203 4.52 5.40 15.66
N GLY A 204 3.95 6.19 14.75
CA GLY A 204 2.53 6.10 14.40
C GLY A 204 2.20 4.91 13.49
N TYR A 205 3.01 4.68 12.45
CA TYR A 205 2.75 3.64 11.45
C TYR A 205 2.79 2.23 12.04
N GLU A 206 3.73 1.98 12.95
CA GLU A 206 3.93 0.67 13.59
C GLU A 206 2.88 0.31 14.66
N GLN A 207 1.90 1.20 14.90
CA GLN A 207 0.80 0.87 15.81
C GLN A 207 -0.21 -0.02 15.11
N LEU A 208 -0.50 -1.20 15.67
CA LEU A 208 -1.53 -2.09 15.14
C LEU A 208 -2.90 -1.38 15.08
N PRO A 209 -3.43 -1.07 13.89
CA PRO A 209 -4.71 -0.39 13.77
C PRO A 209 -5.84 -1.42 13.66
N LEU A 210 -7.00 -1.09 14.24
CA LEU A 210 -8.17 -1.98 14.28
C LEU A 210 -8.57 -2.52 12.90
N HIS A 211 -8.37 -1.72 11.85
CA HIS A 211 -8.81 -2.11 10.53
C HIS A 211 -8.06 -3.33 9.98
N LEU A 212 -6.78 -3.57 10.32
CA LEU A 212 -6.05 -4.75 9.84
C LEU A 212 -6.67 -6.05 10.34
N LEU A 213 -7.15 -6.06 11.60
CA LEU A 213 -7.82 -7.21 12.21
C LEU A 213 -9.16 -7.52 11.52
N ILE A 214 -9.97 -6.49 11.29
CA ILE A 214 -11.27 -6.64 10.63
C ILE A 214 -11.09 -6.99 9.15
N SER A 215 -10.22 -6.28 8.42
CA SER A 215 -9.96 -6.55 7.02
C SER A 215 -9.42 -7.96 6.79
N SER A 216 -8.49 -8.45 7.63
CA SER A 216 -8.01 -9.84 7.53
C SER A 216 -9.15 -10.85 7.64
N TYR A 217 -10.07 -10.63 8.58
CA TYR A 217 -11.23 -11.49 8.81
C TYR A 217 -12.19 -11.46 7.62
N GLU A 218 -12.56 -10.27 7.13
CA GLU A 218 -13.54 -10.11 6.06
C GLU A 218 -13.01 -10.48 4.66
N LEU A 219 -11.72 -10.25 4.38
CA LEU A 219 -11.08 -10.69 3.14
C LEU A 219 -11.11 -12.21 3.01
N THR A 220 -10.89 -12.92 4.12
CA THR A 220 -10.98 -14.40 4.16
C THR A 220 -12.38 -14.87 3.77
N GLU A 221 -13.42 -14.25 4.31
CA GLU A 221 -14.82 -14.57 3.96
C GLU A 221 -15.14 -14.30 2.48
N LEU A 222 -14.47 -13.31 1.89
CA LEU A 222 -14.60 -12.96 0.47
C LEU A 222 -13.72 -13.80 -0.46
N GLY A 223 -13.00 -14.79 0.08
CA GLY A 223 -12.11 -15.65 -0.69
C GLY A 223 -10.88 -14.92 -1.23
N ILE A 224 -10.43 -13.87 -0.55
CA ILE A 224 -9.21 -13.12 -0.85
C ILE A 224 -8.13 -13.52 0.16
N ASP A 225 -6.88 -13.70 -0.27
CA ASP A 225 -5.76 -14.04 0.61
C ASP A 225 -5.45 -12.86 1.57
N PRO A 226 -5.69 -12.99 2.89
CA PRO A 226 -5.48 -11.89 3.84
C PRO A 226 -4.02 -11.76 4.29
N TYR A 227 -3.11 -12.62 3.82
CA TYR A 227 -1.82 -12.86 4.46
C TYR A 227 -0.97 -11.59 4.67
N TYR A 228 -0.97 -10.65 3.72
CA TYR A 228 -0.30 -9.36 3.89
C TYR A 228 -0.79 -8.61 5.15
N PHE A 229 -2.11 -8.57 5.39
CA PHE A 229 -2.70 -7.90 6.54
C PHE A 229 -2.50 -8.67 7.84
N THR A 230 -2.57 -10.00 7.79
CA THR A 230 -2.36 -10.86 8.97
C THR A 230 -0.91 -10.87 9.43
N LEU A 231 0.05 -10.69 8.52
CA LEU A 231 1.48 -10.58 8.87
C LEU A 231 1.70 -9.42 9.86
N HIS A 232 1.20 -8.23 9.53
CA HIS A 232 1.25 -7.02 10.36
C HIS A 232 0.65 -7.23 11.77
N VAL A 233 -0.47 -7.97 11.86
CA VAL A 233 -1.06 -8.34 13.18
C VAL A 233 -0.06 -9.04 14.10
N THR A 234 0.85 -9.84 13.54
CA THR A 234 1.87 -10.58 14.32
C THR A 234 3.15 -9.79 14.55
N VAL A 235 3.64 -9.06 13.54
CA VAL A 235 4.92 -8.33 13.62
C VAL A 235 4.80 -7.00 14.35
N ASP A 236 3.64 -6.35 14.33
CA ASP A 236 3.41 -5.02 14.94
C ASP A 236 2.93 -5.10 16.40
N ASN A 237 3.14 -6.25 17.05
CA ASN A 237 2.63 -6.47 18.40
C ASN A 237 3.32 -5.57 19.45
N ALA A 238 2.57 -5.20 20.49
CA ALA A 238 3.05 -4.28 21.53
C ALA A 238 4.07 -4.86 22.54
N ASP A 239 4.28 -6.18 22.54
CA ASP A 239 5.19 -6.84 23.48
C ASP A 239 6.64 -6.80 22.98
N ASN A 240 6.88 -7.42 21.82
CA ASN A 240 8.21 -7.55 21.21
C ASN A 240 8.25 -7.18 19.73
N GLY A 241 7.10 -6.75 19.18
CA GLY A 241 6.96 -6.35 17.79
C GLY A 241 7.39 -4.92 17.52
N HIS A 242 7.06 -4.45 16.32
CA HIS A 242 7.51 -3.16 15.79
C HIS A 242 7.02 -1.98 16.61
N ALA A 243 5.79 -2.02 17.14
CA ALA A 243 5.27 -0.97 18.02
C ALA A 243 6.18 -0.72 19.24
N LYS A 244 6.75 -1.79 19.83
CA LYS A 244 7.70 -1.67 20.95
C LYS A 244 9.07 -1.18 20.47
N LYS A 245 9.55 -1.68 19.33
CA LYS A 245 10.82 -1.26 18.73
C LYS A 245 10.80 0.22 18.33
N ALA A 246 9.66 0.75 17.90
CA ALA A 246 9.48 2.15 17.57
C ALA A 246 9.76 3.05 18.79
N ILE A 247 9.21 2.70 19.96
CA ILE A 247 9.51 3.40 21.22
C ILE A 247 10.99 3.25 21.57
N GLN A 248 11.57 2.05 21.44
CA GLN A 248 13.00 1.83 21.70
C GLN A 248 13.89 2.67 20.78
N GLY A 249 13.54 2.78 19.50
CA GLY A 249 14.24 3.60 18.51
C GLY A 249 14.20 5.08 18.88
N LEU A 250 13.02 5.59 19.26
CA LEU A 250 12.87 6.96 19.76
C LEU A 250 13.74 7.23 20.99
N LEU A 251 13.68 6.36 22.00
CA LEU A 251 14.45 6.52 23.24
C LEU A 251 15.96 6.40 23.00
N SER A 252 16.38 5.54 22.07
CA SER A 252 17.80 5.37 21.70
C SER A 252 18.33 6.57 20.93
N ALA A 253 17.49 7.20 20.11
CA ALA A 253 17.83 8.42 19.37
C ALA A 253 17.70 9.70 20.21
N TRP A 254 17.19 9.61 21.44
CA TRP A 254 16.94 10.77 22.31
C TRP A 254 18.20 11.61 22.55
N PRO A 255 18.19 12.92 22.26
CA PRO A 255 19.35 13.78 22.47
C PRO A 255 19.76 13.81 23.95
N GLN A 256 21.01 13.42 24.23
CA GLN A 256 21.60 13.49 25.57
C GLN A 256 22.17 14.89 25.87
N VAL A 257 22.60 15.58 24.82
CA VAL A 257 23.10 16.96 24.84
C VAL A 257 22.44 17.65 23.64
N GLY A 258 21.64 18.68 23.90
CA GLY A 258 20.88 19.39 22.87
C GLY A 258 19.44 19.64 23.29
N ASP A 259 18.66 20.14 22.34
CA ASP A 259 17.27 20.52 22.57
C ASP A 259 16.34 19.29 22.43
N SER A 260 16.12 18.60 23.54
CA SER A 260 15.20 17.46 23.61
C SER A 260 13.74 17.87 23.41
N GLU A 261 13.37 19.12 23.74
CA GLU A 261 12.00 19.63 23.54
C GLU A 261 11.71 19.81 22.05
N GLU A 262 12.63 20.45 21.31
CA GLU A 262 12.53 20.60 19.86
C GLU A 262 12.57 19.24 19.15
N PHE A 263 13.43 18.32 19.59
CA PHE A 263 13.43 16.96 19.07
C PHE A 263 12.06 16.30 19.22
N TYR A 264 11.46 16.36 20.41
CA TYR A 264 10.18 15.72 20.65
C TYR A 264 9.03 16.42 19.92
N ARG A 265 9.06 17.75 19.80
CA ARG A 265 8.11 18.52 18.98
C ARG A 265 8.12 18.03 17.52
N ARG A 266 9.30 17.79 16.96
CA ARG A 266 9.45 17.26 15.60
C ARG A 266 9.01 15.80 15.49
N VAL A 267 9.28 14.96 16.50
CA VAL A 267 8.72 13.60 16.59
C VAL A 267 7.18 13.63 16.57
N ILE A 268 6.56 14.49 17.38
CA ILE A 268 5.09 14.64 17.40
C ILE A 268 4.57 15.07 16.03
N ASN A 269 5.27 15.98 15.35
CA ASN A 269 4.84 16.42 14.02
C ASN A 269 4.98 15.32 12.96
N GLY A 270 6.06 14.54 13.02
CA GLY A 270 6.23 13.35 12.19
C GLY A 270 5.19 12.28 12.44
N TYR A 271 4.80 12.07 13.71
CA TYR A 271 3.72 11.14 14.07
C TYR A 271 2.40 11.50 13.39
N ARG A 272 2.04 12.78 13.37
CA ARG A 272 0.80 13.28 12.76
C ARG A 272 0.74 13.13 11.24
N LEU A 273 1.88 12.97 10.56
CA LEU A 273 1.89 12.70 9.13
C LEU A 273 1.13 11.41 8.77
N ASN A 274 0.98 10.45 9.70
CA ASN A 274 0.19 9.23 9.50
C ASN A 274 -1.30 9.48 9.23
N ASP A 275 -1.82 10.65 9.60
CA ASP A 275 -3.23 11.00 9.48
C ASP A 275 -3.56 11.83 8.22
N LEU A 276 -2.58 12.04 7.33
CA LEU A 276 -2.77 12.80 6.08
C LEU A 276 -3.21 11.92 4.90
N GLY A 277 -3.90 12.53 3.94
CA GLY A 277 -4.35 11.86 2.71
C GLY A 277 -5.48 10.85 2.92
N ALA A 278 -5.73 10.03 1.89
CA ALA A 278 -6.77 9.01 1.95
C ALA A 278 -6.44 7.93 2.99
N SER A 279 -7.12 7.96 4.13
CA SER A 279 -7.04 6.88 5.13
C SER A 279 -7.64 5.56 4.59
N THR A 280 -7.23 4.43 5.16
CA THR A 280 -7.85 3.13 4.83
C THR A 280 -9.38 3.17 5.01
N LEU A 281 -9.86 3.80 6.08
CA LEU A 281 -11.30 3.86 6.37
C LEU A 281 -12.05 4.78 5.39
N SER A 282 -11.44 5.87 4.92
CA SER A 282 -12.06 6.73 3.91
C SER A 282 -12.08 6.07 2.52
N VAL A 283 -11.05 5.30 2.15
CA VAL A 283 -11.06 4.49 0.92
C VAL A 283 -12.17 3.44 0.96
N ILE A 284 -12.34 2.75 2.10
CA ILE A 284 -13.45 1.81 2.29
C ILE A 284 -14.79 2.55 2.17
N ALA A 285 -14.98 3.65 2.90
CA ALA A 285 -16.23 4.40 2.87
C ALA A 285 -16.55 5.02 1.50
N GLY A 286 -15.54 5.29 0.67
CA GLY A 286 -15.65 5.92 -0.64
C GLY A 286 -16.15 5.00 -1.76
N PHE A 287 -16.45 3.73 -1.48
CA PHE A 287 -16.91 2.79 -2.50
C PHE A 287 -18.38 3.02 -2.88
N ASP A 288 -18.58 3.55 -4.09
CA ASP A 288 -19.88 3.57 -4.77
C ASP A 288 -19.85 2.60 -5.96
N PRO A 289 -20.57 1.46 -5.89
CA PRO A 289 -20.58 0.45 -6.95
C PRO A 289 -20.97 1.00 -8.33
N GLU A 290 -21.95 1.90 -8.41
CA GLU A 290 -22.45 2.40 -9.69
C GLU A 290 -21.43 3.34 -10.33
N GLN A 291 -20.87 4.26 -9.53
CA GLN A 291 -19.79 5.13 -10.00
C GLN A 291 -18.57 4.34 -10.44
N GLN A 292 -18.23 3.24 -9.76
CA GLN A 292 -17.14 2.38 -10.21
C GLN A 292 -17.47 1.70 -11.56
N VAL A 293 -18.70 1.20 -11.76
CA VAL A 293 -19.10 0.62 -13.06
C VAL A 293 -19.03 1.65 -14.18
N LEU A 294 -19.49 2.88 -13.93
CA LEU A 294 -19.41 3.97 -14.91
C LEU A 294 -17.97 4.26 -15.31
N ARG A 295 -17.05 4.40 -14.35
CA ARG A 295 -15.61 4.59 -14.64
C ARG A 295 -15.03 3.46 -15.48
N VAL A 296 -15.42 2.21 -15.21
CA VAL A 296 -14.99 1.07 -16.04
C VAL A 296 -15.53 1.21 -17.47
N LEU A 297 -16.80 1.53 -17.65
CA LEU A 297 -17.39 1.71 -18.97
C LEU A 297 -16.76 2.89 -19.73
N GLU A 298 -16.54 4.03 -19.08
CA GLU A 298 -15.82 5.19 -19.62
C GLU A 298 -14.42 4.81 -20.10
N LYS A 299 -13.66 4.08 -19.27
CA LYS A 299 -12.34 3.58 -19.65
C LYS A 299 -12.41 2.67 -20.87
N LYS A 300 -13.36 1.73 -20.91
CA LYS A 300 -13.52 0.82 -22.07
C LYS A 300 -14.02 1.55 -23.31
N ALA A 301 -14.79 2.62 -23.16
CA ALA A 301 -15.34 3.39 -24.27
C ALA A 301 -14.24 3.97 -25.17
N GLY A 302 -13.08 4.35 -24.59
CA GLY A 302 -11.93 4.86 -25.34
C GLY A 302 -11.51 3.97 -26.52
N VAL A 303 -11.62 2.65 -26.38
CA VAL A 303 -11.37 1.67 -27.47
C VAL A 303 -12.69 1.12 -28.04
N GLY A 304 -13.67 0.86 -27.17
CA GLY A 304 -14.95 0.24 -27.50
C GLY A 304 -15.77 1.00 -28.54
N GLN A 305 -15.65 2.32 -28.57
CA GLN A 305 -16.38 3.20 -29.50
C GLN A 305 -16.12 2.92 -31.00
N PHE A 306 -15.13 2.10 -31.36
CA PHE A 306 -14.76 1.84 -32.76
C PHE A 306 -15.03 0.41 -33.24
N VAL A 307 -15.41 -0.50 -32.34
CA VAL A 307 -15.29 -1.96 -32.61
C VAL A 307 -16.61 -2.73 -32.59
N HIS A 308 -17.74 -2.07 -32.35
CA HIS A 308 -19.06 -2.72 -32.45
C HIS A 308 -19.67 -2.58 -33.85
N SER A 309 -20.50 -3.56 -34.23
CA SER A 309 -21.29 -3.48 -35.47
C SER A 309 -22.54 -2.61 -35.30
N ASP A 310 -23.01 -1.99 -36.38
CA ASP A 310 -24.17 -1.09 -36.38
C ASP A 310 -25.53 -1.82 -36.28
N TYR A 311 -25.53 -3.17 -36.25
CA TYR A 311 -26.76 -3.98 -36.17
C TYR A 311 -27.46 -3.85 -34.82
N CYS A 312 -26.71 -3.64 -33.74
CA CYS A 312 -27.28 -3.47 -32.40
C CYS A 312 -27.49 -1.98 -32.12
N ARG A 313 -28.75 -1.58 -31.91
CA ARG A 313 -29.13 -0.21 -31.59
C ARG A 313 -29.97 -0.14 -30.33
N PHE A 314 -29.70 0.87 -29.52
CA PHE A 314 -30.46 1.22 -28.34
C PHE A 314 -30.94 2.65 -28.52
N ASP A 315 -32.26 2.83 -28.50
CA ASP A 315 -32.93 4.13 -28.63
C ASP A 315 -32.44 4.97 -29.82
N GLY A 316 -32.21 4.30 -30.95
CA GLY A 316 -31.80 4.92 -32.21
C GLY A 316 -30.29 5.02 -32.42
N TYR A 317 -29.48 4.90 -31.37
CA TYR A 317 -28.01 4.97 -31.43
C TYR A 317 -27.38 3.58 -31.49
N THR A 318 -26.27 3.45 -32.23
CA THR A 318 -25.42 2.25 -32.18
C THR A 318 -24.59 2.24 -30.90
N VAL A 319 -24.03 1.09 -30.51
CA VAL A 319 -23.15 1.00 -29.33
C VAL A 319 -21.93 1.93 -29.48
N ASN A 320 -21.34 2.01 -30.66
CA ASN A 320 -20.24 2.93 -30.96
C ASN A 320 -20.63 4.39 -30.69
N GLN A 321 -21.84 4.80 -31.09
CA GLN A 321 -22.33 6.17 -30.85
C GLN A 321 -22.59 6.46 -29.37
N TRP A 322 -23.07 5.46 -28.61
CA TRP A 322 -23.20 5.60 -27.15
C TRP A 322 -21.85 5.76 -26.46
N LEU A 323 -20.82 5.04 -26.91
CA LEU A 323 -19.48 5.06 -26.31
C LEU A 323 -18.61 6.22 -26.79
N ALA A 324 -18.95 6.88 -27.89
CA ALA A 324 -18.16 7.99 -28.44
C ALA A 324 -18.23 9.28 -27.58
N GLU A 325 -19.29 9.44 -26.79
CA GLU A 325 -19.51 10.58 -25.90
C GLU A 325 -19.56 10.07 -24.45
N PRO A 326 -18.48 10.23 -23.65
CA PRO A 326 -18.42 9.73 -22.27
C PRO A 326 -19.60 10.19 -21.41
N GLU A 327 -20.09 11.41 -21.64
CA GLU A 327 -21.21 12.01 -20.91
C GLU A 327 -22.53 11.23 -21.10
N ARG A 328 -22.64 10.40 -22.15
CA ARG A 328 -23.82 9.57 -22.43
C ARG A 328 -23.75 8.18 -21.81
N ILE A 329 -22.61 7.78 -21.24
CA ILE A 329 -22.44 6.45 -20.66
C ILE A 329 -23.43 6.18 -19.51
N PRO A 330 -23.73 7.15 -18.61
CA PRO A 330 -24.80 6.98 -17.63
C PRO A 330 -26.16 6.67 -18.27
N GLU A 331 -26.57 7.46 -19.26
CA GLU A 331 -27.84 7.25 -19.98
C GLU A 331 -27.86 5.91 -20.75
N PHE A 332 -26.71 5.49 -21.29
CA PHE A 332 -26.59 4.20 -21.95
C PHE A 332 -26.79 3.06 -20.96
N LEU A 333 -26.18 3.15 -19.77
CA LEU A 333 -26.33 2.16 -18.71
C LEU A 333 -27.78 2.05 -18.23
N GLU A 334 -28.46 3.17 -18.04
CA GLU A 334 -29.90 3.21 -17.75
C GLU A 334 -30.74 2.57 -18.87
N THR A 335 -30.37 2.83 -20.13
CA THR A 335 -31.04 2.25 -21.29
C THR A 335 -30.88 0.73 -21.35
N LEU A 336 -29.70 0.20 -21.05
CA LEU A 336 -29.46 -1.24 -20.94
C LEU A 336 -30.31 -1.87 -19.83
N GLN A 337 -30.50 -1.18 -18.71
CA GLN A 337 -31.40 -1.62 -17.64
C GLN A 337 -32.87 -1.61 -18.09
N ARG A 338 -33.36 -0.49 -18.65
CA ARG A 338 -34.74 -0.34 -19.15
C ARG A 338 -35.08 -1.39 -20.22
N ARG A 339 -34.12 -1.76 -21.06
CA ARG A 339 -34.28 -2.78 -22.11
C ARG A 339 -34.09 -4.22 -21.60
N GLY A 340 -33.85 -4.41 -20.31
CA GLY A 340 -33.68 -5.73 -19.68
C GLY A 340 -32.38 -6.46 -20.04
N TRP A 341 -31.39 -5.74 -20.61
CA TRP A 341 -30.05 -6.29 -20.84
C TRP A 341 -29.27 -6.43 -19.54
N ILE A 342 -29.54 -5.53 -18.59
CA ILE A 342 -29.04 -5.57 -17.22
C ILE A 342 -30.26 -5.66 -16.31
N LYS A 343 -30.29 -6.66 -15.44
CA LYS A 343 -31.33 -6.87 -14.43
C LYS A 343 -30.68 -6.76 -13.06
N ARG A 344 -30.92 -5.65 -12.38
CA ARG A 344 -30.28 -5.37 -11.09
C ARG A 344 -31.00 -6.05 -9.95
N HIS A 345 -30.25 -6.33 -8.88
CA HIS A 345 -30.75 -7.03 -7.69
C HIS A 345 -31.22 -8.46 -7.99
N GLU A 346 -30.65 -9.09 -9.03
CA GLU A 346 -30.95 -10.45 -9.48
C GLU A 346 -29.64 -11.23 -9.72
N ASP A 347 -29.75 -12.55 -9.90
CA ASP A 347 -28.63 -13.36 -10.37
C ASP A 347 -28.03 -12.76 -11.67
N PRO A 348 -26.73 -12.39 -11.71
CA PRO A 348 -26.11 -11.85 -12.90
C PRO A 348 -26.26 -12.73 -14.14
N GLN A 349 -26.43 -14.05 -13.99
CA GLN A 349 -26.73 -14.96 -15.09
C GLN A 349 -28.04 -14.63 -15.83
N HIS A 350 -28.97 -13.89 -15.22
CA HIS A 350 -30.19 -13.43 -15.87
C HIS A 350 -30.00 -12.15 -16.71
N SER A 351 -28.85 -11.49 -16.59
CA SER A 351 -28.50 -10.30 -17.36
C SER A 351 -27.80 -10.69 -18.65
N ARG A 352 -28.36 -10.29 -19.80
CA ARG A 352 -27.74 -10.53 -21.10
C ARG A 352 -26.36 -9.89 -21.19
N PHE A 353 -26.18 -8.69 -20.65
CA PHE A 353 -24.87 -8.01 -20.65
C PHE A 353 -23.79 -8.85 -19.96
N TRP A 354 -24.11 -9.48 -18.83
CA TRP A 354 -23.20 -10.36 -18.11
C TRP A 354 -22.75 -11.56 -18.94
N GLN A 355 -23.69 -12.23 -19.62
CA GLN A 355 -23.41 -13.35 -20.51
C GLN A 355 -22.53 -12.96 -21.72
N MET A 356 -22.49 -11.67 -22.07
CA MET A 356 -21.66 -11.18 -23.18
C MET A 356 -20.21 -10.95 -22.77
N ILE A 357 -19.92 -10.76 -21.49
CA ILE A 357 -18.57 -10.48 -20.97
C ILE A 357 -17.92 -11.69 -20.27
N VAL A 358 -18.71 -12.70 -19.88
CA VAL A 358 -18.22 -13.89 -19.16
C VAL A 358 -18.32 -15.16 -20.00
N GLY A 359 -17.22 -15.91 -20.06
CA GLY A 359 -17.08 -17.19 -20.77
C GLY A 359 -16.14 -17.10 -21.98
N GLU A 360 -15.44 -18.19 -22.29
CA GLU A 360 -14.42 -18.24 -23.37
C GLU A 360 -14.99 -17.95 -24.77
N GLN A 361 -16.29 -18.20 -24.96
CA GLN A 361 -17.00 -17.96 -26.22
C GLN A 361 -17.83 -16.66 -26.19
N ALA A 362 -17.71 -15.86 -25.13
CA ALA A 362 -18.49 -14.63 -24.99
C ALA A 362 -18.01 -13.58 -26.01
N PRO A 363 -18.90 -12.81 -26.66
CA PRO A 363 -18.49 -11.85 -27.69
C PRO A 363 -17.54 -10.75 -27.20
N MET A 364 -17.54 -10.44 -25.90
CA MET A 364 -16.61 -9.49 -25.28
C MET A 364 -15.58 -10.18 -24.36
N PHE A 365 -15.26 -11.45 -24.61
CA PHE A 365 -14.21 -12.17 -23.89
C PHE A 365 -12.88 -11.40 -23.93
N GLY A 366 -12.26 -11.23 -22.76
CA GLY A 366 -10.97 -10.53 -22.60
C GLY A 366 -11.06 -9.00 -22.60
N VAL A 367 -12.23 -8.40 -22.85
CA VAL A 367 -12.39 -6.93 -22.81
C VAL A 367 -12.29 -6.39 -21.39
N PHE A 368 -12.93 -7.08 -20.43
CA PHE A 368 -12.93 -6.73 -19.02
C PHE A 368 -11.97 -7.64 -18.26
N SER A 369 -11.12 -7.05 -17.42
CA SER A 369 -10.26 -7.75 -16.47
C SER A 369 -11.08 -8.51 -15.42
N ALA A 370 -10.45 -9.43 -14.70
CA ALA A 370 -11.12 -10.18 -13.63
C ALA A 370 -11.71 -9.26 -12.54
N HIS A 371 -11.00 -8.19 -12.18
CA HIS A 371 -11.49 -7.18 -11.23
C HIS A 371 -12.73 -6.45 -11.77
N GLU A 372 -12.68 -5.96 -13.01
CA GLU A 372 -13.81 -5.26 -13.65
C GLU A 372 -15.04 -6.18 -13.79
N GLN A 373 -14.83 -7.46 -14.13
CA GLN A 373 -15.91 -8.45 -14.14
C GLN A 373 -16.51 -8.66 -12.75
N GLN A 374 -15.68 -8.78 -11.70
CA GLN A 374 -16.19 -8.90 -10.32
C GLN A 374 -17.00 -7.68 -9.89
N LEU A 375 -16.58 -6.48 -10.27
CA LEU A 375 -17.31 -5.26 -10.01
C LEU A 375 -18.67 -5.24 -10.72
N ILE A 376 -18.70 -5.52 -12.02
CA ILE A 376 -19.95 -5.58 -12.79
C ILE A 376 -20.86 -6.69 -12.23
N HIS A 377 -20.29 -7.85 -11.87
CA HIS A 377 -21.04 -8.93 -11.23
C HIS A 377 -21.74 -8.44 -9.96
N ASP A 378 -20.97 -7.89 -9.01
CA ASP A 378 -21.50 -7.50 -7.71
C ASP A 378 -22.46 -6.31 -7.83
N TRP A 379 -22.19 -5.41 -8.78
CA TRP A 379 -23.12 -4.36 -9.13
C TRP A 379 -24.40 -4.95 -9.69
N ILE A 380 -24.42 -5.81 -10.72
CA ILE A 380 -25.67 -6.42 -11.22
C ILE A 380 -26.41 -7.13 -10.08
N ALA A 381 -25.68 -7.91 -9.29
CA ALA A 381 -26.23 -8.73 -8.24
C ALA A 381 -26.89 -7.93 -7.11
N GLY A 382 -26.32 -6.80 -6.69
CA GLY A 382 -26.93 -5.93 -5.65
C GLY A 382 -27.39 -6.71 -4.42
N ASP A 383 -28.66 -6.53 -4.03
CA ASP A 383 -29.25 -7.17 -2.84
C ASP A 383 -29.34 -8.70 -2.93
N TRP A 384 -29.31 -9.26 -4.14
CA TRP A 384 -29.30 -10.71 -4.32
C TRP A 384 -28.07 -11.36 -3.68
N LEU A 385 -26.93 -10.65 -3.62
CA LEU A 385 -25.74 -11.12 -2.90
C LEU A 385 -25.99 -11.29 -1.40
N ALA A 386 -26.81 -10.44 -0.78
CA ALA A 386 -27.12 -10.53 0.64
C ALA A 386 -28.03 -11.73 0.97
N GLY A 387 -28.86 -12.15 0.02
CA GLY A 387 -29.71 -13.34 0.13
C GLY A 387 -28.99 -14.66 -0.14
N GLN A 388 -27.78 -14.62 -0.69
CA GLN A 388 -26.93 -15.80 -0.86
C GLN A 388 -26.37 -16.21 0.50
N ALA A 389 -26.46 -17.50 0.83
CA ALA A 389 -25.77 -18.01 2.01
C ALA A 389 -24.28 -17.66 1.88
N PRO A 390 -23.64 -17.09 2.92
CA PRO A 390 -22.22 -16.79 2.84
C PRO A 390 -21.51 -18.10 2.50
N THR A 391 -20.90 -18.15 1.32
CA THR A 391 -19.98 -19.21 0.97
C THR A 391 -18.90 -19.10 2.03
N ARG A 392 -18.92 -20.00 3.02
CA ARG A 392 -17.79 -20.17 3.94
C ARG A 392 -16.61 -20.53 3.05
N GLY A 393 -15.85 -19.52 2.61
CA GLY A 393 -14.61 -19.71 1.90
C GLY A 393 -13.82 -20.70 2.72
N LYS A 394 -13.59 -21.90 2.17
CA LYS A 394 -12.69 -22.84 2.84
C LYS A 394 -11.37 -22.07 2.97
N PRO A 395 -10.75 -22.00 4.17
CA PRO A 395 -9.48 -21.33 4.32
C PRO A 395 -8.55 -21.88 3.24
N HIS A 396 -7.99 -20.97 2.43
CA HIS A 396 -7.13 -21.34 1.33
C HIS A 396 -6.04 -22.30 1.87
N PRO A 397 -5.77 -23.46 1.25
CA PRO A 397 -4.82 -24.44 1.80
C PRO A 397 -3.41 -23.87 2.07
N SER A 398 -3.06 -22.75 1.42
CA SER A 398 -1.85 -21.96 1.67
C SER A 398 -1.79 -21.31 3.07
N LEU A 399 -2.92 -20.95 3.68
CA LEU A 399 -2.98 -20.35 5.02
C LEU A 399 -2.61 -21.37 6.11
N ALA A 400 -3.01 -22.64 5.94
CA ALA A 400 -2.67 -23.73 6.88
C ALA A 400 -1.18 -24.12 6.78
N GLN A 401 -0.59 -24.08 5.58
CA GLN A 401 0.83 -24.39 5.38
C GLN A 401 1.76 -23.27 5.84
N ARG A 402 1.35 -21.99 5.73
CA ARG A 402 2.19 -20.84 6.13
C ARG A 402 2.24 -20.59 7.64
N HIS A 403 1.14 -20.81 8.37
CA HIS A 403 1.16 -20.71 9.84
C HIS A 403 2.13 -21.71 10.50
N GLY A 404 2.33 -22.89 9.90
CA GLY A 404 3.30 -23.88 10.37
C GLY A 404 4.76 -23.44 10.25
N GLN A 405 5.07 -22.49 9.36
CA GLN A 405 6.45 -21.99 9.15
C GLN A 405 6.85 -20.89 10.12
N PHE A 406 5.88 -20.15 10.70
CA PHE A 406 6.16 -19.10 11.69
C PHE A 406 6.33 -19.62 13.13
N SER A 407 5.70 -20.73 13.50
CA SER A 407 5.87 -21.35 14.84
C SER A 407 7.16 -22.18 15.01
N GLY A 408 7.94 -22.38 13.95
CA GLY A 408 9.12 -23.23 13.93
C GLY A 408 10.42 -22.57 14.40
N ARG A 409 10.44 -21.87 15.55
CA ARG A 409 11.72 -21.46 16.14
C ARG A 409 12.31 -22.68 16.88
N ARG A 410 13.42 -23.21 16.34
CA ARG A 410 14.49 -24.02 16.99
C ARG A 410 14.49 -25.54 16.75
N ARG A 411 15.19 -25.96 15.69
CA ARG A 411 16.29 -26.95 15.75
C ARG A 411 17.15 -26.83 14.50
N VAL A 412 18.28 -26.13 14.61
CA VAL A 412 19.37 -26.25 13.63
C VAL A 412 20.05 -27.58 13.94
N THR A 413 19.62 -28.66 13.29
CA THR A 413 20.42 -29.87 13.18
C THR A 413 21.38 -29.68 12.03
N SER A 414 22.67 -29.69 12.35
CA SER A 414 23.77 -29.66 11.40
C SER A 414 23.78 -30.94 10.57
N GLU A 415 23.04 -30.97 9.47
CA GLU A 415 23.22 -32.00 8.44
C GLU A 415 23.83 -31.34 7.21
N ARG A 416 25.10 -31.72 6.95
CA ARG A 416 25.78 -31.42 5.69
C ARG A 416 24.95 -32.02 4.54
N PRO A 417 24.61 -31.24 3.49
CA PRO A 417 24.00 -31.83 2.31
C PRO A 417 25.06 -32.69 1.61
N THR A 418 24.79 -33.99 1.52
CA THR A 418 25.47 -34.90 0.60
C THR A 418 25.32 -34.37 -0.82
N ARG A 419 26.45 -34.12 -1.49
CA ARG A 419 26.52 -33.67 -2.89
C ARG A 419 25.70 -34.61 -3.80
N PRO A 420 24.71 -34.11 -4.55
CA PRO A 420 24.21 -34.84 -5.70
C PRO A 420 25.27 -34.82 -6.80
N ALA A 421 25.40 -35.94 -7.50
CA ALA A 421 26.31 -36.10 -8.62
C ALA A 421 26.07 -35.06 -9.71
N LEU A 422 27.18 -34.64 -10.31
CA LEU A 422 27.31 -33.69 -11.41
C LEU A 422 26.28 -33.93 -12.52
N VAL A 423 25.35 -32.98 -12.67
CA VAL A 423 24.73 -32.68 -13.97
C VAL A 423 25.37 -31.38 -14.44
N GLN A 424 26.19 -31.49 -15.47
CA GLN A 424 26.85 -30.37 -16.15
C GLN A 424 25.82 -29.57 -16.98
N ASP A 425 26.03 -28.25 -17.01
CA ASP A 425 25.43 -27.27 -17.91
C ASP A 425 23.90 -27.26 -18.05
N GLN A 426 23.24 -26.66 -17.07
CA GLN A 426 22.07 -25.84 -17.38
C GLN A 426 22.56 -24.40 -17.44
N ALA A 427 22.42 -23.76 -18.61
CA ALA A 427 22.71 -22.35 -18.79
C ALA A 427 22.06 -21.57 -17.63
N ALA A 428 22.90 -20.93 -16.80
CA ALA A 428 22.43 -20.05 -15.74
C ALA A 428 21.49 -19.03 -16.40
N SER A 429 20.23 -19.00 -15.97
CA SER A 429 19.30 -17.99 -16.44
C SER A 429 19.94 -16.62 -16.23
N ASP A 430 19.65 -15.63 -17.08
CA ASP A 430 20.17 -14.27 -16.91
C ASP A 430 19.90 -13.74 -15.48
N PHE A 431 18.81 -14.21 -14.84
CA PHE A 431 18.48 -13.94 -13.43
C PHE A 431 19.42 -14.59 -12.42
N ASP A 432 19.89 -15.82 -12.67
CA ASP A 432 20.88 -16.49 -11.81
C ASP A 432 22.27 -15.84 -11.95
N GLN A 433 22.55 -15.22 -13.10
CA GLN A 433 23.79 -14.48 -13.34
C GLN A 433 23.84 -13.18 -12.53
N GLU A 434 22.74 -12.44 -12.39
CA GLU A 434 22.70 -11.21 -11.56
C GLU A 434 23.09 -11.48 -10.10
N ALA A 435 22.57 -12.57 -9.52
CA ALA A 435 22.89 -12.98 -8.16
C ALA A 435 24.38 -13.30 -7.99
N GLN A 436 24.94 -14.07 -8.92
CA GLN A 436 26.37 -14.43 -8.91
C GLN A 436 27.26 -13.20 -9.10
N LEU A 437 26.87 -12.27 -9.97
CA LEU A 437 27.59 -11.02 -10.19
C LEU A 437 27.61 -10.14 -8.93
N LEU A 438 26.49 -10.02 -8.23
CA LEU A 438 26.44 -9.27 -6.97
C LEU A 438 27.37 -9.88 -5.91
N GLU A 439 27.36 -11.20 -5.74
CA GLU A 439 28.26 -11.88 -4.81
C GLU A 439 29.74 -11.69 -5.17
N GLN A 440 30.08 -11.77 -6.46
CA GLN A 440 31.44 -11.52 -6.95
C GLN A 440 31.88 -10.08 -6.69
N GLN A 441 31.02 -9.08 -6.96
CA GLN A 441 31.31 -7.67 -6.67
C GLN A 441 31.58 -7.47 -5.18
N LEU A 442 30.74 -8.04 -4.31
CA LEU A 442 30.91 -7.91 -2.85
C LEU A 442 32.18 -8.60 -2.35
N ALA A 443 32.58 -9.72 -2.95
CA ALA A 443 33.80 -10.43 -2.62
C ALA A 443 35.08 -9.62 -2.95
N GLN A 444 35.01 -8.76 -3.97
CA GLN A 444 36.11 -7.87 -4.36
C GLN A 444 36.24 -6.64 -3.45
N LEU A 445 35.21 -6.32 -2.66
CA LEU A 445 35.24 -5.16 -1.76
C LEU A 445 36.09 -5.44 -0.50
N PRO A 446 36.89 -4.45 -0.06
CA PRO A 446 37.98 -4.68 0.89
C PRO A 446 37.54 -4.90 2.34
N ASN A 447 36.36 -4.42 2.73
CA ASN A 447 35.89 -4.47 4.11
C ASN A 447 34.36 -4.46 4.20
N ARG A 448 33.83 -4.66 5.42
CA ARG A 448 32.39 -4.66 5.73
C ARG A 448 31.72 -3.36 5.29
N ASP A 449 32.30 -2.21 5.60
CA ASP A 449 31.70 -0.90 5.31
C ASP A 449 31.51 -0.68 3.80
N ALA A 450 32.50 -1.06 2.99
CA ALA A 450 32.41 -0.98 1.54
C ALA A 450 31.28 -1.87 1.00
N ARG A 451 31.12 -3.08 1.56
CA ARG A 451 30.02 -4.00 1.22
C ARG A 451 28.67 -3.43 1.62
N MET A 452 28.53 -2.89 2.84
CA MET A 452 27.30 -2.27 3.32
C MET A 452 26.87 -1.13 2.39
N ARG A 453 27.78 -0.22 2.03
CA ARG A 453 27.49 0.89 1.11
C ARG A 453 27.10 0.43 -0.30
N HIS A 454 27.76 -0.61 -0.82
CA HIS A 454 27.44 -1.17 -2.14
C HIS A 454 26.03 -1.77 -2.20
N LEU A 455 25.53 -2.30 -1.08
CA LEU A 455 24.20 -2.89 -0.98
C LEU A 455 23.07 -1.85 -0.90
N LEU A 456 23.31 -0.67 -0.33
CA LEU A 456 22.28 0.33 -0.04
C LEU A 456 21.31 0.59 -1.22
N PRO A 457 21.77 0.86 -2.46
CA PRO A 457 20.86 1.17 -3.56
C PRO A 457 19.91 0.02 -3.91
N LEU A 458 20.29 -1.23 -3.62
CA LEU A 458 19.46 -2.42 -3.88
C LEU A 458 18.38 -2.64 -2.81
N LEU A 459 18.54 -2.03 -1.63
CA LEU A 459 17.54 -2.01 -0.57
C LEU A 459 16.55 -0.84 -0.72
N SER A 460 16.65 -0.03 -1.78
CA SER A 460 15.74 1.10 -2.00
C SER A 460 14.29 0.66 -2.25
N PRO A 461 13.29 1.53 -1.97
CA PRO A 461 11.87 1.25 -2.22
C PRO A 461 11.57 0.80 -3.66
N ALA A 462 12.32 1.30 -4.65
CA ALA A 462 12.16 0.92 -6.05
C ALA A 462 12.73 -0.48 -6.40
N ARG A 463 13.57 -1.07 -5.54
CA ARG A 463 14.39 -2.24 -5.91
C ARG A 463 14.34 -3.41 -4.94
N HIS A 464 14.03 -3.19 -3.66
CA HIS A 464 14.13 -4.23 -2.63
C HIS A 464 13.26 -5.48 -2.91
N HIS A 465 12.17 -5.32 -3.67
CA HIS A 465 11.27 -6.40 -4.06
C HIS A 465 11.77 -7.23 -5.27
N SER A 466 12.84 -6.82 -5.95
CA SER A 466 13.45 -7.55 -7.08
C SER A 466 14.29 -8.73 -6.59
N ALA A 467 14.68 -9.64 -7.48
CA ALA A 467 15.56 -10.76 -7.13
C ALA A 467 16.90 -10.28 -6.53
N ALA A 468 17.54 -9.28 -7.16
CA ALA A 468 18.76 -8.65 -6.67
C ALA A 468 18.54 -7.93 -5.33
N GLY A 469 17.41 -7.22 -5.17
CA GLY A 469 17.05 -6.53 -3.91
C GLY A 469 16.84 -7.49 -2.75
N LEU A 470 16.18 -8.62 -2.98
CA LEU A 470 15.97 -9.68 -1.99
C LEU A 470 17.30 -10.32 -1.56
N LEU A 471 18.20 -10.60 -2.51
CA LEU A 471 19.54 -11.10 -2.20
C LEU A 471 20.35 -10.07 -1.41
N ALA A 472 20.34 -8.81 -1.86
CA ALA A 472 21.04 -7.72 -1.20
C ALA A 472 20.56 -7.52 0.23
N THR A 473 19.25 -7.56 0.46
CA THR A 473 18.64 -7.47 1.79
C THR A 473 19.14 -8.61 2.70
N ARG A 474 19.18 -9.85 2.18
CA ARG A 474 19.66 -11.00 2.95
C ARG A 474 21.12 -10.86 3.37
N ILE A 475 21.97 -10.40 2.45
CA ILE A 475 23.39 -10.17 2.72
C ILE A 475 23.56 -8.99 3.70
N PHE A 476 22.86 -7.89 3.49
CA PHE A 476 22.89 -6.73 4.37
C PHE A 476 22.47 -7.11 5.81
N THR A 477 21.38 -7.86 5.96
CA THR A 477 20.88 -8.34 7.25
C THR A 477 21.92 -9.20 7.98
N GLY A 478 22.63 -10.07 7.25
CA GLY A 478 23.70 -10.90 7.82
C GLY A 478 24.99 -10.15 8.15
N LEU A 479 25.22 -8.98 7.53
CA LEU A 479 26.32 -8.09 7.88
C LEU A 479 25.97 -7.10 8.98
N PHE A 480 24.68 -6.79 9.15
CA PHE A 480 24.17 -5.84 10.13
C PHE A 480 24.08 -6.46 11.53
N ASN A 481 23.52 -7.67 11.62
CA ASN A 481 23.50 -8.50 12.84
C ASN A 481 24.88 -9.10 13.14
#